data_AF-A0A7S3WQL8-F1
#
_entry.id   AF-A0A7S3WQL8-F1
#
_cell.length_a   1.000
_cell.length_b   1.000
_cell.length_c   1.000
_cell.angle_alpha   90.00
_cell.angle_beta   90.00
_cell.angle_gamma   90.00
#
_symmetry.space_group_name_H-M   'P 1'
#
loop_
_entity.id
_entity.type
_entity.pdbx_description
1 polymer ?
#
loop_
_entity_poly.entity_id
_entity_poly.type
_entity_poly.pdbx_seq_one_letter_code
_entity_poly.pdbx_strand_id
1 'polypeptide(L)'
;MQLRETEAHALLPTSASGSREAARAMLGPNTCRTKVPMAKACLCAGLLLAASIGILGHQAARPAAPANSSDDVVSFAVDQKASPSLFCFSIMQAEGYERELVKEQLKRRASIFGCNDFAVICPKNISLGFFSWGEVFTWKNSATPVKMGKYGQNGQKTDSFLNTGTFLQAWDTLFNSGKLWKHDFVVKVDPDAVFFPDRLREHVLKDNGTSVFYTNCGKYGHPLLYGSMEVFSTQALQVYKDREPECRALPWQGWGEDYYMQWCLDFLGSEQLEVPELLRDGYCSATP
;
A
#
# COMPACT_ATOMS: atom_id res chain seq x y z
N MET A 1 -39.26 -57.26 4.23
CA MET A 1 -40.39 -56.32 4.09
C MET A 1 -39.85 -55.06 3.41
N GLN A 2 -39.92 -55.04 2.07
CA GLN A 2 -39.52 -53.92 1.20
C GLN A 2 -40.60 -52.83 1.25
N LEU A 3 -40.22 -51.58 1.47
CA LEU A 3 -40.90 -50.37 0.96
C LEU A 3 -39.82 -49.28 0.91
N ARG A 4 -39.26 -48.97 -0.26
CA ARG A 4 -39.74 -48.12 -1.37
C ARG A 4 -39.16 -46.71 -1.28
N GLU A 5 -38.28 -46.46 -2.24
CA GLU A 5 -37.75 -45.18 -2.67
C GLU A 5 -38.88 -44.21 -3.06
N THR A 6 -38.68 -42.92 -2.81
CA THR A 6 -39.34 -41.87 -3.59
C THR A 6 -38.30 -40.82 -3.96
N GLU A 7 -38.03 -40.76 -5.26
CA GLU A 7 -37.26 -39.73 -5.94
C GLU A 7 -38.06 -38.42 -5.97
N ALA A 8 -37.40 -37.29 -5.76
CA ALA A 8 -37.95 -35.97 -6.06
C ALA A 8 -37.15 -35.37 -7.23
N HIS A 9 -37.77 -35.43 -8.41
CA HIS A 9 -37.30 -34.85 -9.66
C HIS A 9 -37.32 -33.31 -9.62
N ALA A 10 -36.32 -32.74 -10.30
CA ALA A 10 -36.15 -31.34 -10.60
C ALA A 10 -37.30 -30.73 -11.42
N LEU A 11 -37.62 -29.45 -11.17
CA LEU A 11 -38.37 -28.59 -12.08
C LEU A 11 -37.68 -27.23 -12.20
N LEU A 12 -37.06 -27.02 -13.37
CA LEU A 12 -36.71 -25.71 -13.93
C LEU A 12 -37.98 -25.03 -14.45
N PRO A 13 -38.12 -23.70 -14.33
CA PRO A 13 -38.97 -22.92 -15.21
C PRO A 13 -38.20 -22.37 -16.40
N THR A 14 -38.83 -22.54 -17.55
CA THR A 14 -38.48 -22.13 -18.90
C THR A 14 -38.60 -20.63 -19.14
N SER A 15 -37.86 -20.20 -20.17
CA SER A 15 -37.84 -18.91 -20.86
C SER A 15 -39.18 -18.19 -21.04
N ALA A 16 -39.15 -16.87 -20.91
CA ALA A 16 -40.07 -15.96 -21.59
C ALA A 16 -39.29 -14.85 -22.30
N SER A 17 -39.53 -14.78 -23.60
CA SER A 17 -39.04 -13.83 -24.59
C SER A 17 -39.61 -12.42 -24.37
N GLY A 18 -38.77 -11.39 -24.49
CA GLY A 18 -39.17 -9.99 -24.52
C GLY A 18 -38.32 -9.17 -25.50
N SER A 19 -38.87 -9.00 -26.70
CA SER A 19 -38.79 -7.89 -27.65
C SER A 19 -37.51 -7.05 -27.81
N ARG A 20 -36.99 -7.09 -29.04
CA ARG A 20 -36.12 -6.09 -29.66
C ARG A 20 -36.86 -4.76 -29.80
N GLU A 21 -36.20 -3.66 -29.45
CA GLU A 21 -36.51 -2.34 -30.03
C GLU A 21 -35.23 -1.52 -30.19
N ALA A 22 -35.21 -0.73 -31.26
CA ALA A 22 -34.03 -0.27 -31.95
C ALA A 22 -33.36 0.94 -31.28
N ALA A 23 -32.04 0.89 -31.17
CA ALA A 23 -31.22 2.07 -30.98
C ALA A 23 -31.13 2.83 -32.32
N ARG A 24 -31.53 4.11 -32.33
CA ARG A 24 -31.22 5.05 -33.40
C ARG A 24 -30.60 6.32 -32.84
N ALA A 25 -29.50 6.69 -33.48
CA ALA A 25 -28.56 7.76 -33.18
C ALA A 25 -29.17 9.16 -33.06
N MET A 26 -28.55 9.99 -32.22
CA MET A 26 -28.40 11.43 -32.46
C MET A 26 -26.96 11.85 -32.10
N LEU A 27 -26.24 12.34 -33.12
CA LEU A 27 -24.94 12.98 -33.06
C LEU A 27 -25.11 14.48 -32.73
N GLY A 28 -24.19 15.05 -31.96
CA GLY A 28 -24.09 16.50 -31.77
C GLY A 28 -22.79 16.89 -31.06
N PRO A 29 -21.85 17.63 -31.71
CA PRO A 29 -20.55 17.95 -31.15
C PRO A 29 -20.56 19.31 -30.41
N ASN A 30 -20.24 19.32 -29.12
CA ASN A 30 -19.97 20.55 -28.39
C ASN A 30 -18.47 20.84 -28.42
N THR A 31 -18.10 21.80 -29.27
CA THR A 31 -16.78 22.42 -29.32
C THR A 31 -16.71 23.53 -28.26
N CYS A 32 -15.78 23.42 -27.32
CA CYS A 32 -15.45 24.50 -26.40
C CYS A 32 -14.20 25.22 -26.91
N ARG A 33 -14.39 26.38 -27.54
CA ARG A 33 -13.33 27.35 -27.86
C ARG A 33 -13.45 28.52 -26.89
N THR A 34 -12.46 28.70 -26.02
CA THR A 34 -12.11 30.04 -25.51
C THR A 34 -10.59 30.19 -25.54
N LYS A 35 -10.16 31.13 -26.38
CA LYS A 35 -8.76 31.54 -26.56
C LYS A 35 -8.39 32.49 -25.42
N VAL A 36 -7.26 32.25 -24.77
CA VAL A 36 -6.58 33.21 -23.89
C VAL A 36 -5.66 34.09 -24.76
N PRO A 37 -5.73 35.43 -24.69
CA PRO A 37 -4.84 36.28 -25.49
C PRO A 37 -3.46 36.42 -24.82
N MET A 38 -2.41 36.19 -25.60
CA MET A 38 -1.02 36.56 -25.30
C MET A 38 -0.87 38.07 -25.20
N ALA A 39 -0.29 38.55 -24.10
CA ALA A 39 0.18 39.93 -23.98
C ALA A 39 1.45 40.14 -24.81
N LYS A 40 1.42 41.14 -25.69
CA LYS A 40 2.53 41.59 -26.54
C LYS A 40 3.52 42.43 -25.72
N ALA A 41 4.80 42.10 -25.84
CA ALA A 41 5.91 42.92 -25.39
C ALA A 41 5.98 44.22 -26.21
N CYS A 42 6.06 45.36 -25.54
CA CYS A 42 6.26 46.67 -26.15
C CYS A 42 7.74 47.03 -26.04
N LEU A 43 8.46 47.07 -27.17
CA LEU A 43 9.78 47.69 -27.28
C LEU A 43 9.58 49.21 -27.41
N CYS A 44 10.08 49.97 -26.44
CA CYS A 44 10.34 51.40 -26.62
C CYS A 44 11.86 51.62 -26.65
N ALA A 45 12.36 51.94 -27.85
CA ALA A 45 13.65 52.58 -28.04
C ALA A 45 13.53 54.06 -27.64
N GLY A 46 14.40 54.53 -26.76
CA GLY A 46 14.44 55.90 -26.28
C GLY A 46 15.87 56.33 -26.00
N LEU A 47 16.24 57.46 -26.59
CA LEU A 47 17.57 58.02 -26.76
C LEU A 47 18.38 58.23 -25.46
N LEU A 48 19.69 58.02 -25.61
CA LEU A 48 20.77 58.45 -24.71
C LEU A 48 20.86 59.98 -24.65
N LEU A 49 20.83 60.54 -23.43
CA LEU A 49 21.39 61.85 -23.11
C LEU A 49 22.11 61.72 -21.75
N ALA A 50 23.43 61.85 -21.80
CA ALA A 50 24.31 61.78 -20.66
C ALA A 50 24.23 63.08 -19.83
N ALA A 51 23.94 62.95 -18.54
CA ALA A 51 24.15 64.00 -17.55
C ALA A 51 24.94 63.41 -16.38
N SER A 52 26.20 63.80 -16.29
CA SER A 52 27.15 63.38 -15.26
C SER A 52 26.88 64.15 -13.97
N ILE A 53 26.27 63.49 -12.99
CA ILE A 53 26.23 63.99 -11.60
C ILE A 53 26.87 62.93 -10.72
N GLY A 54 28.03 63.27 -10.17
CA GLY A 54 28.76 62.43 -9.23
C GLY A 54 27.96 62.27 -7.94
N ILE A 55 27.56 61.04 -7.65
CA ILE A 55 27.01 60.64 -6.35
C ILE A 55 27.99 59.61 -5.76
N LEU A 56 28.52 59.92 -4.58
CA LEU A 56 29.37 59.03 -3.80
C LEU A 56 28.70 57.66 -3.63
N GLY A 57 29.26 56.63 -4.27
CA GLY A 57 28.88 55.25 -4.02
C GLY A 57 29.32 54.82 -2.63
N HIS A 58 28.40 54.82 -1.67
CA HIS A 58 28.51 53.92 -0.53
C HIS A 58 28.36 52.49 -1.06
N GLN A 59 29.45 51.73 -1.11
CA GLN A 59 29.37 50.28 -1.26
C GLN A 59 28.75 49.71 0.03
N ALA A 60 27.43 49.59 0.06
CA ALA A 60 26.79 48.66 0.96
C ALA A 60 27.17 47.26 0.48
N ALA A 61 28.06 46.59 1.22
CA ALA A 61 28.33 45.18 1.03
C ALA A 61 26.99 44.45 1.05
N ARG A 62 26.65 43.76 -0.05
CA ARG A 62 25.53 42.82 -0.05
C ARG A 62 25.84 41.78 1.03
N PRO A 63 24.96 41.55 2.03
CA PRO A 63 25.13 40.42 2.90
C PRO A 63 25.19 39.17 2.02
N ALA A 64 26.26 38.40 2.16
CA ALA A 64 26.37 37.11 1.53
C ALA A 64 25.10 36.32 1.87
N ALA A 65 24.42 35.80 0.84
CA ALA A 65 23.34 34.86 1.05
C ALA A 65 23.88 33.73 1.93
N PRO A 66 23.18 33.33 3.01
CA PRO A 66 23.62 32.22 3.82
C PRO A 66 23.74 30.99 2.91
N ALA A 67 24.89 30.31 2.98
CA ALA A 67 25.10 29.05 2.30
C ALA A 67 23.97 28.11 2.71
N ASN A 68 23.13 27.76 1.74
CA ASN A 68 22.00 26.88 1.94
C ASN A 68 22.55 25.51 2.38
N SER A 69 22.20 25.07 3.58
CA SER A 69 22.58 23.78 4.15
C SER A 69 21.99 22.66 3.29
N SER A 70 22.83 22.06 2.44
CA SER A 70 22.51 20.83 1.75
C SER A 70 22.67 19.63 2.69
N ASP A 71 21.54 19.00 3.01
CA ASP A 71 21.39 17.58 3.35
C ASP A 71 21.94 17.02 4.67
N ASP A 72 21.58 17.62 5.82
CA ASP A 72 21.53 16.85 7.07
C ASP A 72 20.35 15.88 7.01
N VAL A 73 20.56 14.73 6.36
CA VAL A 73 19.61 13.62 6.36
C VAL A 73 19.58 13.05 7.77
N VAL A 74 18.56 13.42 8.55
CA VAL A 74 18.26 12.79 9.83
C VAL A 74 18.04 11.30 9.56
N SER A 75 19.03 10.50 9.93
CA SER A 75 19.02 9.04 9.85
C SER A 75 18.78 8.51 11.26
N PHE A 76 17.70 7.76 11.44
CA PHE A 76 17.38 7.17 12.74
C PHE A 76 18.21 5.90 12.93
N ALA A 77 18.86 5.76 14.09
CA ALA A 77 19.50 4.51 14.43
C ALA A 77 18.43 3.43 14.65
N VAL A 78 18.57 2.27 14.01
CA VAL A 78 17.66 1.14 14.22
C VAL A 78 18.07 0.42 15.49
N ASP A 79 17.19 0.41 16.49
CA ASP A 79 17.39 -0.39 17.70
C ASP A 79 17.07 -1.87 17.42
N GLN A 80 18.12 -2.64 17.16
CA GLN A 80 18.03 -4.08 16.93
C GLN A 80 17.56 -4.87 18.15
N LYS A 81 17.60 -4.27 19.36
CA LYS A 81 17.12 -4.88 20.61
C LYS A 81 15.71 -4.45 20.98
N ALA A 82 15.07 -3.61 20.17
CA ALA A 82 13.70 -3.17 20.42
C ALA A 82 12.75 -4.37 20.46
N SER A 83 11.82 -4.33 21.42
CA SER A 83 10.83 -5.37 21.69
C SER A 83 9.43 -4.76 21.78
N PRO A 84 8.37 -5.41 21.23
CA PRO A 84 8.44 -6.63 20.42
C PRO A 84 9.24 -6.42 19.13
N SER A 85 9.91 -7.49 18.70
CA SER A 85 10.71 -7.50 17.49
C SER A 85 9.80 -7.57 16.26
N LEU A 86 10.09 -6.71 15.27
CA LEU A 86 9.27 -6.58 14.07
C LEU A 86 10.05 -7.03 12.83
N PHE A 87 9.42 -7.87 12.00
CA PHE A 87 9.80 -8.08 10.62
C PHE A 87 8.87 -7.27 9.71
N CYS A 88 9.39 -6.31 8.96
CA CYS A 88 8.54 -5.43 8.15
C CYS A 88 8.81 -5.61 6.65
N PHE A 89 7.77 -5.63 5.84
CA PHE A 89 7.94 -5.76 4.40
C PHE A 89 6.98 -4.88 3.60
N SER A 90 7.41 -4.56 2.39
CA SER A 90 6.60 -3.87 1.39
C SER A 90 6.66 -4.61 0.07
N ILE A 91 5.58 -4.57 -0.71
CA ILE A 91 5.59 -4.93 -2.12
C ILE A 91 5.66 -3.63 -2.91
N MET A 92 6.73 -3.47 -3.69
CA MET A 92 7.04 -2.24 -4.42
C MET A 92 6.90 -2.48 -5.93
N GLN A 93 6.19 -1.60 -6.60
CA GLN A 93 6.17 -1.54 -8.06
C GLN A 93 7.57 -1.30 -8.59
N ALA A 94 7.91 -2.04 -9.66
CA ALA A 94 9.23 -1.92 -10.24
C ALA A 94 9.46 -0.49 -10.76
N GLU A 95 8.49 0.09 -11.46
CA GLU A 95 8.56 1.44 -12.03
C GLU A 95 7.61 2.39 -11.29
N GLY A 96 7.86 3.71 -11.37
CA GLY A 96 7.03 4.73 -10.76
C GLY A 96 7.64 5.34 -9.49
N TYR A 97 6.82 6.09 -8.76
CA TYR A 97 7.26 6.90 -7.63
C TYR A 97 7.63 6.07 -6.38
N GLU A 98 7.03 4.88 -6.22
CA GLU A 98 7.29 4.00 -5.07
C GLU A 98 8.77 3.63 -4.95
N ARG A 99 9.47 3.45 -6.08
CA ARG A 99 10.91 3.13 -6.08
C ARG A 99 11.74 4.18 -5.37
N GLU A 100 11.55 5.45 -5.74
CA GLU A 100 12.34 6.54 -5.15
C GLU A 100 11.90 6.81 -3.72
N LEU A 101 10.61 6.60 -3.41
CA LEU A 101 10.11 6.69 -2.04
C LEU A 101 10.74 5.65 -1.10
N VAL A 102 10.77 4.38 -1.50
CA VAL A 102 11.37 3.28 -0.72
C VAL A 102 12.88 3.50 -0.55
N LYS A 103 13.58 3.99 -1.57
CA LYS A 103 15.00 4.35 -1.45
C LYS A 103 15.22 5.47 -0.42
N GLU A 104 14.37 6.49 -0.40
CA GLU A 104 14.45 7.57 0.59
C GLU A 104 14.11 7.07 2.01
N GLN A 105 13.13 6.17 2.15
CA GLN A 105 12.85 5.50 3.42
C GLN A 105 14.06 4.70 3.91
N LEU A 106 14.74 3.95 3.03
CA LEU A 106 15.97 3.20 3.36
C LEU A 106 17.09 4.14 3.83
N LYS A 107 17.31 5.23 3.09
CA LYS A 107 18.33 6.25 3.37
C LYS A 107 18.15 6.87 4.76
N ARG A 108 16.89 7.08 5.16
CA ARG A 108 16.51 7.71 6.44
C ARG A 108 16.31 6.71 7.58
N ARG A 109 16.36 5.41 7.29
CA ARG A 109 16.01 4.34 8.25
C ARG A 109 14.59 4.50 8.81
N ALA A 110 13.68 4.93 7.95
CA ALA A 110 12.29 5.21 8.28
C ALA A 110 11.34 4.11 7.77
N SER A 111 10.08 4.14 8.22
CA SER A 111 9.07 3.14 7.84
C SER A 111 9.57 1.72 8.14
N ILE A 112 9.42 0.76 7.20
CA ILE A 112 9.84 -0.64 7.37
C ILE A 112 11.32 -0.79 7.72
N PHE A 113 12.16 0.20 7.36
CA PHE A 113 13.61 0.17 7.61
C PHE A 113 13.98 0.55 9.04
N GLY A 114 13.00 0.90 9.88
CA GLY A 114 13.14 1.03 11.34
C GLY A 114 12.78 -0.25 12.10
N CYS A 115 12.35 -1.31 11.41
CA CYS A 115 12.09 -2.62 12.02
C CYS A 115 13.38 -3.41 12.24
N ASN A 116 13.31 -4.50 13.01
CA ASN A 116 14.48 -5.31 13.37
C ASN A 116 15.06 -6.01 12.12
N ASP A 117 14.21 -6.48 11.23
CA ASP A 117 14.59 -6.98 9.90
C ASP A 117 13.50 -6.59 8.88
N PHE A 118 13.84 -6.61 7.60
CA PHE A 118 12.94 -6.16 6.55
C PHE A 118 13.15 -6.85 5.21
N ALA A 119 12.13 -6.75 4.35
CA ALA A 119 12.22 -7.14 2.95
C ALA A 119 11.43 -6.18 2.06
N VAL A 120 11.90 -5.94 0.85
CA VAL A 120 11.12 -5.27 -0.19
C VAL A 120 10.96 -6.24 -1.34
N ILE A 121 9.73 -6.64 -1.64
CA ILE A 121 9.41 -7.55 -2.73
C ILE A 121 9.10 -6.73 -3.99
N CYS A 122 9.62 -7.14 -5.14
CA CYS A 122 9.47 -6.40 -6.39
C CYS A 122 9.49 -7.35 -7.61
N PRO A 123 8.83 -7.02 -8.73
CA PRO A 123 8.96 -7.78 -9.98
C PRO A 123 10.39 -7.85 -10.56
N LYS A 124 11.28 -6.94 -10.14
CA LYS A 124 12.66 -6.89 -10.57
C LYS A 124 13.59 -6.95 -9.36
N ASN A 125 14.81 -7.44 -9.59
CA ASN A 125 15.90 -7.28 -8.64
C ASN A 125 16.49 -5.88 -8.80
N ILE A 126 16.28 -5.00 -7.82
CA ILE A 126 16.64 -3.57 -7.85
C ILE A 126 17.48 -3.27 -6.60
N SER A 127 18.61 -2.57 -6.78
CA SER A 127 19.35 -1.99 -5.66
C SER A 127 18.57 -0.81 -5.08
N LEU A 128 18.29 -0.87 -3.78
CA LEU A 128 17.63 0.19 -3.02
C LEU A 128 18.62 1.15 -2.37
N GLY A 129 19.90 0.77 -2.29
CA GLY A 129 20.96 1.55 -1.64
C GLY A 129 21.64 0.76 -0.51
N PHE A 130 22.37 1.48 0.35
CA PHE A 130 23.21 0.86 1.39
C PHE A 130 22.55 0.90 2.78
N PHE A 131 22.59 -0.24 3.47
CA PHE A 131 22.33 -0.38 4.90
C PHE A 131 23.63 -0.50 5.70
N SER A 132 23.55 -0.57 7.03
CA SER A 132 24.72 -0.73 7.91
C SER A 132 25.54 -1.99 7.60
N TRP A 133 24.92 -3.02 7.01
CA TRP A 133 25.54 -4.31 6.71
C TRP A 133 25.82 -4.54 5.22
N GLY A 134 25.56 -3.57 4.35
CA GLY A 134 25.86 -3.67 2.91
C GLY A 134 24.73 -3.19 2.01
N GLU A 135 24.85 -3.48 0.72
CA GLU A 135 23.86 -3.12 -0.29
C GLU A 135 22.56 -3.93 -0.13
N VAL A 136 21.42 -3.26 -0.22
CA VAL A 136 20.08 -3.85 -0.08
C VAL A 136 19.45 -3.98 -1.45
N PHE A 137 19.00 -5.20 -1.75
CA PHE A 137 18.28 -5.54 -2.97
C PHE A 137 16.85 -5.98 -2.68
N THR A 138 15.96 -5.72 -3.61
CA THR A 138 14.61 -6.27 -3.58
C THR A 138 14.60 -7.78 -3.77
N TRP A 139 13.61 -8.46 -3.20
CA TRP A 139 13.34 -9.88 -3.41
C TRP A 139 12.43 -10.02 -4.63
N LYS A 140 12.90 -10.76 -5.64
CA LYS A 140 12.25 -10.81 -6.95
C LYS A 140 11.03 -11.74 -6.95
N ASN A 141 9.84 -11.18 -7.13
CA ASN A 141 8.61 -11.92 -7.45
C ASN A 141 7.97 -11.38 -8.73
N SER A 142 8.06 -12.15 -9.82
CA SER A 142 7.48 -11.80 -11.12
C SER A 142 5.95 -11.95 -11.13
N ALA A 143 5.25 -11.13 -10.34
CA ALA A 143 3.80 -11.10 -10.35
C ALA A 143 3.25 -10.34 -11.57
N THR A 144 2.12 -10.79 -12.09
CA THR A 144 1.44 -10.14 -13.21
C THR A 144 0.65 -8.92 -12.75
N PRO A 145 0.60 -7.83 -13.55
CA PRO A 145 -0.28 -6.71 -13.26
C PRO A 145 -1.74 -7.15 -13.08
N VAL A 146 -2.43 -6.55 -12.11
CA VAL A 146 -3.82 -6.86 -11.79
C VAL A 146 -4.71 -5.64 -12.03
N LYS A 147 -6.00 -5.90 -12.22
CA LYS A 147 -7.03 -4.87 -12.40
C LYS A 147 -7.61 -4.43 -11.06
N MET A 148 -8.18 -3.22 -11.03
CA MET A 148 -9.02 -2.77 -9.93
C MET A 148 -10.33 -3.58 -9.87
N GLY A 149 -10.73 -3.93 -8.66
CA GLY A 149 -12.05 -4.45 -8.33
C GLY A 149 -13.07 -3.32 -8.20
N LYS A 150 -14.33 -3.72 -8.06
CA LYS A 150 -15.49 -2.88 -7.79
C LYS A 150 -16.36 -3.65 -6.80
N TYR A 151 -16.45 -3.15 -5.58
CA TYR A 151 -17.15 -3.82 -4.50
C TYR A 151 -18.59 -4.15 -4.90
N GLY A 152 -19.03 -5.38 -4.65
CA GLY A 152 -20.36 -5.88 -4.98
C GLY A 152 -20.58 -6.27 -6.44
N GLN A 153 -19.69 -5.90 -7.37
CA GLN A 153 -19.78 -6.34 -8.77
C GLN A 153 -19.26 -7.77 -8.91
N ASN A 154 -20.09 -8.69 -9.40
CA ASN A 154 -19.72 -10.09 -9.64
C ASN A 154 -19.07 -10.77 -8.41
N GLY A 155 -19.54 -10.43 -7.21
CA GLY A 155 -19.02 -11.00 -5.95
C GLY A 155 -17.70 -10.42 -5.46
N GLN A 156 -17.18 -9.36 -6.09
CA GLN A 156 -15.94 -8.71 -5.66
C GLN A 156 -16.08 -8.05 -4.28
N LYS A 157 -15.00 -8.10 -3.50
CA LYS A 157 -14.96 -7.66 -2.10
C LYS A 157 -14.07 -6.45 -1.84
N THR A 158 -13.57 -5.81 -2.90
CA THR A 158 -12.71 -4.63 -2.80
C THR A 158 -13.04 -3.61 -3.90
N ASP A 159 -12.86 -2.34 -3.57
CA ASP A 159 -12.80 -1.22 -4.52
C ASP A 159 -11.35 -0.88 -4.93
N SER A 160 -10.38 -1.72 -4.51
CA SER A 160 -8.95 -1.62 -4.80
C SER A 160 -8.48 -2.74 -5.74
N PHE A 161 -7.17 -2.96 -5.87
CA PHE A 161 -6.58 -3.96 -6.76
C PHE A 161 -6.96 -5.40 -6.38
N LEU A 162 -7.22 -6.25 -7.39
CA LEU A 162 -7.41 -7.70 -7.23
C LEU A 162 -6.05 -8.41 -7.15
N ASN A 163 -5.25 -8.05 -6.15
CA ASN A 163 -3.83 -8.37 -6.01
C ASN A 163 -3.56 -9.65 -5.17
N THR A 164 -4.57 -10.36 -4.66
CA THR A 164 -4.40 -11.56 -3.81
C THR A 164 -3.35 -12.54 -4.35
N GLY A 165 -3.39 -12.88 -5.64
CA GLY A 165 -2.42 -13.80 -6.24
C GLY A 165 -0.96 -13.31 -6.21
N THR A 166 -0.74 -12.00 -6.23
CA THR A 166 0.59 -11.38 -6.06
C THR A 166 1.08 -11.54 -4.63
N PHE A 167 0.19 -11.34 -3.65
CA PHE A 167 0.51 -11.46 -2.24
C PHE A 167 0.71 -12.92 -1.81
N LEU A 168 0.00 -13.88 -2.41
CA LEU A 168 0.29 -15.31 -2.20
C LEU A 168 1.75 -15.65 -2.57
N GLN A 169 2.26 -15.16 -3.70
CA GLN A 169 3.67 -15.35 -4.06
C GLN A 169 4.62 -14.64 -3.08
N ALA A 170 4.22 -13.46 -2.58
CA ALA A 170 4.98 -12.75 -1.56
C ALA A 170 5.07 -13.57 -0.28
N TRP A 171 3.96 -14.11 0.22
CA TRP A 171 3.94 -14.99 1.39
C TRP A 171 4.80 -16.25 1.19
N ASP A 172 4.71 -16.91 0.04
CA ASP A 172 5.59 -18.03 -0.31
C ASP A 172 7.07 -17.65 -0.17
N THR A 173 7.45 -16.48 -0.67
CA THR A 173 8.83 -15.97 -0.62
C THR A 173 9.26 -15.67 0.81
N LEU A 174 8.41 -14.99 1.58
CA LEU A 174 8.67 -14.62 2.96
C LEU A 174 8.82 -15.87 3.85
N PHE A 175 7.93 -16.84 3.73
CA PHE A 175 7.98 -18.09 4.51
C PHE A 175 9.20 -18.92 4.18
N ASN A 176 9.52 -19.07 2.88
CA ASN A 176 10.67 -19.85 2.42
C ASN A 176 12.01 -19.18 2.74
N SER A 177 12.03 -17.85 2.95
CA SER A 177 13.23 -17.15 3.40
C SER A 177 13.69 -17.54 4.81
N GLY A 178 12.76 -18.04 5.63
CA GLY A 178 12.99 -18.34 7.03
C GLY A 178 13.16 -17.12 7.94
N LYS A 179 13.20 -15.90 7.39
CA LYS A 179 13.59 -14.69 8.14
C LYS A 179 12.56 -14.22 9.14
N LEU A 180 11.26 -14.28 8.79
CA LEU A 180 10.22 -13.72 9.64
C LEU A 180 10.02 -14.51 10.94
N TRP A 181 10.35 -15.80 10.96
CA TRP A 181 10.05 -16.71 12.09
C TRP A 181 10.83 -16.41 13.38
N LYS A 182 11.87 -15.57 13.30
CA LYS A 182 12.65 -15.13 14.47
C LYS A 182 12.10 -13.87 15.14
N HIS A 183 11.01 -13.31 14.61
CA HIS A 183 10.40 -12.06 15.09
C HIS A 183 9.08 -12.32 15.79
N ASP A 184 8.65 -11.38 16.62
CA ASP A 184 7.39 -11.47 17.36
C ASP A 184 6.20 -11.13 16.47
N PHE A 185 6.35 -10.10 15.64
CA PHE A 185 5.33 -9.64 14.70
C PHE A 185 5.88 -9.44 13.29
N VAL A 186 5.00 -9.65 12.32
CA VAL A 186 5.22 -9.40 10.90
C VAL A 186 4.28 -8.30 10.43
N VAL A 187 4.84 -7.30 9.76
CA VAL A 187 4.11 -6.10 9.36
C VAL A 187 4.26 -5.88 7.86
N LYS A 188 3.14 -5.95 7.13
CA LYS A 188 3.08 -5.43 5.77
C LYS A 188 2.80 -3.94 5.83
N VAL A 189 3.54 -3.16 5.07
CA VAL A 189 3.33 -1.71 4.95
C VAL A 189 3.40 -1.35 3.47
N ASP A 190 2.41 -0.62 2.96
CA ASP A 190 2.48 -0.12 1.58
C ASP A 190 3.63 0.89 1.42
N PRO A 191 4.32 0.93 0.26
CA PRO A 191 5.44 1.85 0.04
C PRO A 191 5.12 3.32 0.31
N ASP A 192 3.87 3.74 0.13
CA ASP A 192 3.37 5.11 0.30
C ASP A 192 2.70 5.37 1.66
N ALA A 193 2.67 4.38 2.56
CA ALA A 193 2.21 4.56 3.92
C ALA A 193 3.29 5.17 4.83
N VAL A 194 2.89 6.10 5.69
CA VAL A 194 3.76 6.65 6.75
C VAL A 194 3.64 5.77 7.99
N PHE A 195 4.71 5.06 8.31
CA PHE A 195 4.74 4.07 9.38
C PHE A 195 5.82 4.36 10.43
N PHE A 196 5.45 4.16 11.71
CA PHE A 196 6.31 4.38 12.88
C PHE A 196 6.42 3.07 13.68
N PRO A 197 7.49 2.28 13.51
CA PRO A 197 7.67 1.01 14.20
C PRO A 197 7.54 1.10 15.73
N ASP A 198 8.07 2.16 16.34
CA ASP A 198 8.03 2.32 17.80
C ASP A 198 6.61 2.50 18.35
N ARG A 199 5.75 3.23 17.61
CA ARG A 199 4.34 3.36 18.00
C ARG A 199 3.63 2.02 17.92
N LEU A 200 3.90 1.24 16.87
CA LEU A 200 3.31 -0.09 16.75
C LEU A 200 3.72 -1.01 17.90
N ARG A 201 4.99 -0.96 18.34
CA ARG A 201 5.47 -1.77 19.48
C ARG A 201 4.66 -1.51 20.75
N GLU A 202 4.30 -0.26 21.02
CA GLU A 202 3.46 0.10 22.17
C GLU A 202 2.07 -0.55 22.10
N HIS A 203 1.47 -0.62 20.89
CA HIS A 203 0.16 -1.24 20.70
C HIS A 203 0.18 -2.77 20.86
N VAL A 204 1.22 -3.43 20.34
CA VAL A 204 1.25 -4.90 20.24
C VAL A 204 1.95 -5.59 21.43
N LEU A 205 2.57 -4.82 22.33
CA LEU A 205 3.33 -5.35 23.46
C LEU A 205 2.54 -6.33 24.33
N LYS A 206 1.26 -6.01 24.60
CA LYS A 206 0.39 -6.82 25.47
C LYS A 206 0.03 -8.18 24.87
N ASP A 207 0.12 -8.31 23.56
CA ASP A 207 -0.29 -9.50 22.80
C ASP A 207 0.92 -10.32 22.32
N ASN A 208 2.13 -9.98 22.76
CA ASN A 208 3.35 -10.69 22.36
C ASN A 208 3.28 -12.19 22.75
N GLY A 209 3.58 -13.07 21.79
CA GLY A 209 3.54 -14.52 21.95
C GLY A 209 2.15 -15.15 21.77
N THR A 210 1.12 -14.36 21.46
CA THR A 210 -0.24 -14.85 21.18
C THR A 210 -0.52 -14.94 19.67
N SER A 211 -1.51 -15.73 19.28
CA SER A 211 -1.92 -15.90 17.87
C SER A 211 -3.00 -14.88 17.49
N VAL A 212 -2.57 -13.65 17.23
CA VAL A 212 -3.44 -12.51 16.91
C VAL A 212 -3.12 -11.86 15.56
N PHE A 213 -4.12 -11.18 15.00
CA PHE A 213 -3.94 -10.18 13.93
C PHE A 213 -4.83 -8.96 14.21
N TYR A 214 -4.48 -7.81 13.63
CA TYR A 214 -5.09 -6.52 13.98
C TYR A 214 -5.94 -5.98 12.84
N THR A 215 -7.22 -5.74 13.09
CA THR A 215 -8.06 -4.95 12.19
C THR A 215 -7.94 -3.48 12.55
N ASN A 216 -7.58 -2.66 11.57
CA ASN A 216 -7.22 -1.26 11.74
C ASN A 216 -8.25 -0.31 11.11
N CYS A 217 -9.43 -0.84 10.75
CA CYS A 217 -10.45 -0.07 10.06
C CYS A 217 -11.88 -0.42 10.47
N GLY A 218 -12.66 0.57 10.89
CA GLY A 218 -14.08 0.41 11.25
C GLY A 218 -15.08 0.70 10.12
N LYS A 219 -14.63 0.72 8.86
CA LYS A 219 -15.48 1.08 7.72
C LYS A 219 -16.67 0.12 7.62
N TYR A 220 -17.84 0.67 7.27
CA TYR A 220 -19.10 -0.09 7.18
C TYR A 220 -19.60 -0.68 8.51
N GLY A 221 -19.07 -0.25 9.66
CA GLY A 221 -19.51 -0.72 10.97
C GLY A 221 -19.00 -2.11 11.33
N HIS A 222 -17.93 -2.57 10.67
CA HIS A 222 -17.28 -3.84 10.94
C HIS A 222 -15.77 -3.66 11.05
N PRO A 223 -15.08 -4.45 11.89
CA PRO A 223 -13.62 -4.47 11.94
C PRO A 223 -13.07 -5.05 10.64
N LEU A 224 -12.21 -4.29 9.97
CA LEU A 224 -11.56 -4.63 8.72
C LEU A 224 -10.05 -4.47 8.86
N LEU A 225 -9.32 -5.44 8.32
CA LEU A 225 -7.91 -5.34 8.02
C LEU A 225 -7.78 -4.56 6.72
N TYR A 226 -7.07 -3.43 6.75
CA TYR A 226 -6.94 -2.55 5.60
C TYR A 226 -5.51 -2.51 5.09
N GLY A 227 -5.35 -2.65 3.77
CA GLY A 227 -4.08 -2.96 3.12
C GLY A 227 -2.92 -1.99 3.39
N SER A 228 -3.14 -0.70 3.66
CA SER A 228 -2.00 0.23 3.83
C SER A 228 -1.06 -0.14 4.98
N MET A 229 -1.56 -0.88 5.97
CA MET A 229 -0.73 -1.59 6.95
C MET A 229 -1.44 -2.86 7.45
N GLU A 230 -0.78 -4.01 7.42
CA GLU A 230 -1.32 -5.26 7.97
C GLU A 230 -0.37 -5.81 9.04
N VAL A 231 -0.90 -6.10 10.23
CA VAL A 231 -0.09 -6.51 11.39
C VAL A 231 -0.52 -7.91 11.83
N PHE A 232 0.43 -8.83 11.86
CA PHE A 232 0.21 -10.22 12.26
C PHE A 232 1.23 -10.61 13.32
N SER A 233 0.79 -11.33 14.34
CA SER A 233 1.73 -12.11 15.17
C SER A 233 2.37 -13.22 14.31
N THR A 234 3.61 -13.58 14.62
CA THR A 234 4.25 -14.72 13.96
C THR A 234 3.49 -16.03 14.21
N GLN A 235 2.82 -16.16 15.37
CA GLN A 235 1.98 -17.31 15.70
C GLN A 235 0.75 -17.42 14.77
N ALA A 236 0.07 -16.31 14.46
CA ALA A 236 -1.04 -16.33 13.50
C ALA A 236 -0.57 -16.71 12.09
N LEU A 237 0.61 -16.23 11.68
CA LEU A 237 1.20 -16.63 10.38
C LEU A 237 1.66 -18.09 10.35
N GLN A 238 2.05 -18.67 11.49
CA GLN A 238 2.33 -20.10 11.59
C GLN A 238 1.07 -20.92 11.36
N VAL A 239 -0.05 -20.54 12.00
CA VAL A 239 -1.37 -21.19 11.77
C VAL A 239 -1.76 -21.10 10.29
N TYR A 240 -1.59 -19.92 9.68
CA TYR A 240 -1.83 -19.74 8.25
C TYR A 240 -0.95 -20.66 7.40
N LYS A 241 0.37 -20.67 7.64
CA LYS A 241 1.31 -21.49 6.87
C LYS A 241 0.98 -22.99 6.94
N ASP A 242 0.63 -23.49 8.11
CA ASP A 242 0.35 -24.92 8.31
C ASP A 242 -0.96 -25.37 7.64
N ARG A 243 -1.89 -24.43 7.42
CA ARG A 243 -3.22 -24.67 6.83
C ARG A 243 -3.45 -23.90 5.53
N GLU A 244 -2.37 -23.45 4.89
CA GLU A 244 -2.39 -22.62 3.69
C GLU A 244 -3.25 -23.22 2.54
N PRO A 245 -3.24 -24.54 2.28
CA PRO A 245 -4.08 -25.12 1.23
C PRO A 245 -5.58 -24.87 1.43
N GLU A 246 -6.06 -24.79 2.68
CA GLU A 246 -7.47 -24.50 2.99
C GLU A 246 -7.82 -23.08 2.58
N CYS A 247 -6.95 -22.11 2.88
CA CYS A 247 -7.15 -20.73 2.49
C CYS A 247 -7.00 -20.51 0.98
N ARG A 248 -6.10 -21.24 0.30
CA ARG A 248 -5.98 -21.17 -1.16
C ARG A 248 -7.19 -21.74 -1.91
N ALA A 249 -7.98 -22.59 -1.25
CA ALA A 249 -9.23 -23.14 -1.80
C ALA A 249 -10.42 -22.16 -1.74
N LEU A 250 -10.27 -21.02 -1.06
CA LEU A 250 -11.30 -19.98 -0.98
C LEU A 250 -11.56 -19.31 -2.35
N PRO A 251 -12.75 -18.73 -2.57
CA PRO A 251 -13.08 -18.05 -3.83
C PRO A 251 -12.49 -16.63 -3.90
N TRP A 252 -11.18 -16.50 -3.67
CA TRP A 252 -10.48 -15.24 -3.45
C TRP A 252 -10.20 -14.42 -4.71
N GLN A 253 -10.51 -14.92 -5.89
CA GLN A 253 -10.17 -14.27 -7.17
C GLN A 253 -10.83 -12.89 -7.35
N GLY A 254 -11.85 -12.57 -6.56
CA GLY A 254 -12.50 -11.26 -6.49
C GLY A 254 -12.14 -10.41 -5.27
N TRP A 255 -11.13 -10.80 -4.50
CA TRP A 255 -10.78 -10.18 -3.21
C TRP A 255 -9.48 -9.38 -3.30
N GLY A 256 -9.37 -8.36 -2.45
CA GLY A 256 -8.08 -7.76 -2.10
C GLY A 256 -7.29 -8.71 -1.19
N GLU A 257 -5.98 -8.50 -1.12
CA GLU A 257 -5.08 -9.30 -0.29
C GLU A 257 -5.40 -9.20 1.20
N ASP A 258 -5.81 -8.02 1.64
CA ASP A 258 -6.13 -7.69 3.03
C ASP A 258 -7.38 -8.45 3.48
N TYR A 259 -8.43 -8.40 2.66
CA TYR A 259 -9.65 -9.18 2.85
C TYR A 259 -9.36 -10.68 2.81
N TYR A 260 -8.48 -11.14 1.92
CA TYR A 260 -8.07 -12.54 1.88
C TYR A 260 -7.41 -12.98 3.19
N MET A 261 -6.44 -12.20 3.70
CA MET A 261 -5.74 -12.52 4.94
C MET A 261 -6.67 -12.49 6.15
N GLN A 262 -7.50 -11.45 6.29
CA GLN A 262 -8.49 -11.38 7.36
C GLN A 262 -9.43 -12.58 7.32
N TRP A 263 -10.07 -12.84 6.18
CA TRP A 263 -11.05 -13.92 6.07
C TRP A 263 -10.42 -15.27 6.37
N CYS A 264 -9.23 -15.53 5.82
CA CYS A 264 -8.49 -16.76 6.05
C CYS A 264 -8.14 -16.94 7.54
N LEU A 265 -7.57 -15.94 8.19
CA LEU A 265 -7.18 -16.04 9.60
C LEU A 265 -8.40 -16.19 10.52
N ASP A 266 -9.49 -15.49 10.24
CA ASP A 266 -10.78 -15.67 10.92
C ASP A 266 -11.28 -17.12 10.75
N PHE A 267 -11.25 -17.65 9.52
CA PHE A 267 -11.64 -19.03 9.22
C PHE A 267 -10.76 -20.07 9.92
N LEU A 268 -9.47 -19.79 10.07
CA LEU A 268 -8.52 -20.66 10.77
C LEU A 268 -8.61 -20.54 12.30
N GLY A 269 -9.37 -19.58 12.83
CA GLY A 269 -9.59 -19.36 14.26
C GLY A 269 -8.51 -18.54 14.96
N SER A 270 -7.76 -17.71 14.23
CA SER A 270 -6.87 -16.72 14.85
C SER A 270 -7.67 -15.59 15.49
N GLU A 271 -7.19 -15.05 16.60
CA GLU A 271 -7.89 -13.98 17.30
C GLU A 271 -7.73 -12.64 16.56
N GLN A 272 -8.86 -11.99 16.32
CA GLN A 272 -8.94 -10.67 15.70
C GLN A 272 -9.01 -9.58 16.78
N LEU A 273 -8.07 -8.65 16.75
CA LEU A 273 -8.04 -7.50 17.66
C LEU A 273 -8.35 -6.20 16.92
N GLU A 274 -9.42 -5.52 17.31
CA GLU A 274 -9.83 -4.25 16.73
C GLU A 274 -9.04 -3.07 17.33
N VAL A 275 -8.25 -2.40 16.48
CA VAL A 275 -7.39 -1.26 16.86
C VAL A 275 -7.43 -0.19 15.75
N PRO A 276 -8.57 0.51 15.57
CA PRO A 276 -8.78 1.46 14.47
C PRO A 276 -7.83 2.67 14.51
N GLU A 277 -7.20 2.95 15.64
CA GLU A 277 -6.18 3.99 15.81
C GLU A 277 -4.85 3.65 15.14
N LEU A 278 -4.62 2.40 14.73
CA LEU A 278 -3.42 1.99 14.00
C LEU A 278 -3.31 2.61 12.60
N LEU A 279 -4.44 2.95 11.99
CA LEU A 279 -4.46 3.45 10.62
C LEU A 279 -5.41 4.63 10.47
N ARG A 280 -4.90 5.68 9.81
CA ARG A 280 -5.72 6.77 9.30
C ARG A 280 -5.57 6.85 7.80
N ASP A 281 -6.61 6.41 7.11
CA ASP A 281 -6.64 6.27 5.66
C ASP A 281 -7.96 6.84 5.12
N GLY A 282 -7.90 7.57 4.00
CA GLY A 282 -9.07 8.24 3.40
C GLY A 282 -10.14 7.28 2.88
N TYR A 283 -9.80 6.02 2.64
CA TYR A 283 -10.77 4.99 2.28
C TYR A 283 -11.38 4.30 3.51
N CYS A 284 -10.67 4.25 4.63
CA CYS A 284 -11.15 3.61 5.86
C CYS A 284 -12.01 4.55 6.72
N SER A 285 -11.61 5.83 6.79
CA SER A 285 -12.33 6.88 7.49
C SER A 285 -12.52 8.06 6.55
N ALA A 286 -13.76 8.29 6.10
CA ALA A 286 -14.14 9.64 5.75
C ALA A 286 -14.10 10.43 7.06
N THR A 287 -13.10 11.31 7.21
CA THR A 287 -13.09 12.30 8.28
C THR A 287 -14.49 12.95 8.37
N PRO A 288 -15.04 13.25 9.57
CA PRO A 288 -16.11 14.24 9.65
C PRO A 288 -15.72 15.56 8.95
#